data_AF-A0A4Q6EWZ3-F1
#
_entry.id   AF-A0A4Q6EWZ3-F1
#
_cell.length_a   1.000
_cell.length_b   1.000
_cell.length_c   1.000
_cell.angle_alpha   90.00
_cell.angle_beta   90.00
_cell.angle_gamma   90.00
#
_symmetry.space_group_name_H-M   'P 1'
#
loop_
_entity.id
_entity.type
_entity.pdbx_description
1 polymer ?
#
loop_
_entity_poly.entity_id
_entity_poly.type
_entity_poly.pdbx_seq_one_letter_code
_entity_poly.pdbx_strand_id
1 'polypeptide(L)'
;MESLWVAEKLGRPIAKAWNSIGSDSLAKLGTPPGTKGRIALSFAANREEDREITARLIDETGFDAYFAGPLEDSWRQQPGNPAYCSDYPIEELPAKLAAANRVRAPRLRDLGAMIFAERAGDPKTNPDSEFGVKLNRLLTS
;
A
#
# COMPACT_ATOMS: atom_id res chain seq x y z
N MET A 1 -13.32 -5.26 -9.35
CA MET A 1 -12.33 -4.79 -8.36
C MET A 1 -11.58 -6.00 -7.84
N GLU A 2 -10.25 -6.02 -7.91
CA GLU A 2 -9.44 -7.26 -7.76
C GLU A 2 -9.72 -8.01 -6.46
N SER A 3 -9.83 -7.32 -5.32
CA SER A 3 -10.11 -7.97 -4.02
C SER A 3 -11.45 -8.70 -3.99
N LEU A 4 -12.51 -8.11 -4.54
CA LEU A 4 -13.82 -8.76 -4.60
C LEU A 4 -13.79 -9.99 -5.50
N TRP A 5 -13.06 -9.91 -6.62
CA TRP A 5 -12.87 -11.06 -7.51
C TRP A 5 -12.09 -12.18 -6.82
N VAL A 6 -11.02 -11.88 -6.08
CA VAL A 6 -10.28 -12.89 -5.30
C VAL A 6 -11.17 -13.54 -4.24
N ALA A 7 -11.96 -12.75 -3.50
CA ALA A 7 -12.88 -13.27 -2.49
C ALA A 7 -13.91 -14.23 -3.12
N GLU A 8 -14.46 -13.87 -4.28
CA GLU A 8 -15.37 -14.73 -5.06
C GLU A 8 -14.70 -16.04 -5.47
N LYS A 9 -13.47 -15.99 -6.01
CA LYS A 9 -12.74 -17.19 -6.44
C LYS A 9 -12.34 -18.12 -5.31
N LEU A 10 -12.02 -17.57 -4.15
CA LEU A 10 -11.66 -18.37 -2.97
C LEU A 10 -12.89 -18.91 -2.22
N GLY A 11 -14.08 -18.31 -2.41
CA GLY A 11 -15.30 -18.69 -1.70
C GLY A 11 -15.20 -18.49 -0.18
N ARG A 12 -14.34 -17.57 0.28
CA ARG A 12 -14.13 -17.27 1.71
C ARG A 12 -13.81 -15.80 1.95
N PRO A 13 -14.04 -15.30 3.18
CA PRO A 13 -13.63 -13.95 3.56
C PRO A 13 -12.12 -13.75 3.41
N ILE A 14 -11.72 -12.52 3.08
CA ILE A 14 -10.33 -12.11 2.96
C ILE A 14 -10.14 -10.70 3.53
N ALA A 15 -8.90 -10.40 3.91
CA ALA A 15 -8.40 -9.04 4.06
C ALA A 15 -7.34 -8.76 2.98
N LYS A 16 -7.19 -7.49 2.57
CA LYS A 16 -6.10 -7.04 1.70
C LYS A 16 -5.21 -6.07 2.46
N ALA A 17 -3.94 -6.44 2.60
CA ALA A 17 -2.89 -5.68 3.30
C ALA A 17 -1.53 -5.87 2.59
N TRP A 18 -0.50 -5.14 3.03
CA TRP A 18 0.89 -5.12 2.51
C TRP A 18 1.07 -4.78 1.03
N ASN A 19 0.00 -4.56 0.27
CA ASN A 19 0.13 -4.22 -1.14
C ASN A 19 0.64 -2.78 -1.36
N SER A 20 0.63 -1.93 -0.32
CA SER A 20 1.01 -0.52 -0.39
C SER A 20 2.41 -0.22 0.15
N ILE A 21 3.26 -1.24 0.32
CA ILE A 21 4.66 -1.09 0.74
C ILE A 21 5.60 -1.79 -0.24
N GLY A 22 6.75 -1.19 -0.51
CA GLY A 22 7.79 -1.81 -1.32
C GLY A 22 8.48 -2.96 -0.58
N SER A 23 8.97 -3.98 -1.30
CA SER A 23 9.59 -5.16 -0.69
C SER A 23 10.81 -4.84 0.17
N ASP A 24 11.61 -3.84 -0.22
CA ASP A 24 12.80 -3.42 0.53
C ASP A 24 12.43 -2.66 1.81
N SER A 25 11.44 -1.75 1.73
CA SER A 25 10.87 -1.07 2.90
C SER A 25 10.26 -2.09 3.89
N LEU A 26 9.50 -3.06 3.38
CA LEU A 26 8.92 -4.13 4.19
C LEU A 26 10.00 -4.94 4.92
N ALA A 27 11.10 -5.26 4.24
CA ALA A 27 12.17 -6.08 4.80
C ALA A 27 13.03 -5.34 5.84
N LYS A 28 13.15 -4.00 5.74
CA LYS A 28 14.17 -3.25 6.48
C LYS A 28 13.64 -2.17 7.43
N LEU A 29 12.43 -1.66 7.22
CA LEU A 29 11.94 -0.44 7.88
C LEU A 29 10.88 -0.71 8.95
N GLY A 30 10.62 -1.97 9.30
CA GLY A 30 9.79 -2.32 10.45
C GLY A 30 10.41 -1.79 11.75
N THR A 31 9.57 -1.20 12.62
CA THR A 31 10.00 -0.63 13.91
C THR A 31 9.02 -0.99 15.03
N PRO A 32 9.45 -0.96 16.31
CA PRO A 32 8.57 -1.22 17.44
C PRO A 32 7.39 -0.23 17.54
N PRO A 33 6.26 -0.65 18.12
CA PRO A 33 5.12 0.23 18.39
C PRO A 33 5.51 1.49 19.17
N GLY A 34 4.91 2.63 18.81
CA GLY A 34 5.20 3.94 19.42
C GLY A 34 6.45 4.65 18.89
N THR A 35 7.17 4.05 17.93
CA THR A 35 8.27 4.74 17.23
C THR A 35 7.74 5.94 16.46
N LYS A 36 8.32 7.12 16.68
CA LYS A 36 7.93 8.34 15.97
C LYS A 36 8.14 8.18 14.46
N GLY A 37 7.11 8.46 13.67
CA GLY A 37 7.18 8.35 12.21
C GLY A 37 7.21 6.91 11.70
N ARG A 38 6.74 5.95 12.50
CA ARG A 38 6.52 4.56 12.08
C ARG A 38 5.63 4.54 10.84
N ILE A 39 6.04 3.74 9.85
CA ILE A 39 5.32 3.63 8.58
C ILE A 39 3.96 2.96 8.85
N ALA A 40 2.91 3.53 8.27
CA ALA A 40 1.56 2.98 8.35
C ALA A 40 1.18 2.23 7.08
N LEU A 41 0.53 1.08 7.23
CA LEU A 41 -0.02 0.28 6.15
C LEU A 41 -1.54 0.29 6.20
N SER A 42 -2.16 0.67 5.09
CA SER A 42 -3.60 0.57 4.91
C SER A 42 -4.01 -0.87 4.64
N PHE A 43 -5.13 -1.28 5.22
CA PHE A 43 -5.76 -2.56 4.91
C PHE A 43 -7.27 -2.45 4.75
N ALA A 44 -7.85 -3.37 3.98
CA ALA A 44 -9.28 -3.45 3.75
C ALA A 44 -9.81 -4.84 4.11
N ALA A 45 -10.95 -4.90 4.79
CA ALA A 45 -11.58 -6.15 5.22
C ALA A 45 -13.08 -5.95 5.55
N ASN A 46 -13.90 -6.95 5.24
CA ASN A 46 -15.35 -6.84 5.43
C ASN A 46 -15.80 -7.24 6.84
N ARG A 47 -15.22 -8.30 7.43
CA ARG A 47 -15.59 -8.81 8.77
C ARG A 47 -14.72 -8.20 9.85
N GLU A 48 -15.28 -8.04 11.04
CA GLU A 48 -14.58 -7.53 12.22
C GLU A 48 -13.38 -8.41 12.61
N GLU A 49 -13.56 -9.74 12.68
CA GLU A 49 -12.47 -10.69 12.96
C GLU A 49 -11.28 -10.52 11.99
N ASP A 50 -11.56 -10.41 10.69
CA ASP A 50 -10.52 -10.23 9.67
C ASP A 50 -9.78 -8.89 9.86
N ARG A 51 -10.48 -7.85 10.35
CA ARG A 51 -9.87 -6.54 10.64
C ARG A 51 -8.93 -6.61 11.82
N GLU A 52 -9.37 -7.22 12.92
CA GLU A 52 -8.57 -7.36 14.14
C GLU A 52 -7.31 -8.18 13.91
N ILE A 53 -7.44 -9.33 13.23
CA ILE A 53 -6.31 -10.20 12.89
C ILE A 53 -5.32 -9.45 11.99
N THR A 54 -5.82 -8.78 10.94
CA THR A 54 -4.95 -8.05 10.00
C THR A 54 -4.21 -6.90 10.69
N ALA A 55 -4.90 -6.13 11.55
CA ALA A 55 -4.29 -5.04 12.28
C ALA A 55 -3.16 -5.53 13.19
N ARG A 56 -3.39 -6.64 13.92
CA ARG A 56 -2.36 -7.26 14.75
C ARG A 56 -1.16 -7.74 13.93
N LEU A 57 -1.39 -8.42 12.81
CA LEU A 57 -0.30 -8.92 11.97
C LEU A 57 0.54 -7.77 11.39
N ILE A 58 -0.09 -6.65 10.99
CA ILE A 58 0.64 -5.46 10.51
C ILE A 58 1.52 -4.90 11.63
N ASP A 59 0.97 -4.77 12.85
CA ASP A 59 1.73 -4.31 14.02
C ASP A 59 2.92 -5.22 14.36
N GLU A 60 2.68 -6.53 14.38
CA GLU A 60 3.72 -7.55 14.62
C GLU A 60 4.82 -7.52 13.55
N THR A 61 4.49 -7.13 12.30
CA THR A 61 5.48 -6.93 11.24
C THR A 61 6.23 -5.59 11.31
N GLY A 62 5.96 -4.76 12.32
CA GLY A 62 6.71 -3.53 12.59
C GLY A 62 6.10 -2.26 11.99
N PHE A 63 4.81 -2.27 11.63
CA PHE A 63 4.14 -1.15 10.97
C PHE A 63 2.85 -0.74 11.69
N ASP A 64 2.44 0.51 11.57
CA ASP A 64 1.13 0.93 12.09
C ASP A 64 0.01 0.45 11.15
N ALA A 65 -1.05 -0.12 11.72
CA ALA A 65 -2.20 -0.59 10.94
C ALA A 65 -3.26 0.50 10.78
N TYR A 66 -3.69 0.75 9.54
CA TYR A 66 -4.80 1.66 9.26
C TYR A 66 -5.94 0.95 8.52
N PHE A 67 -7.11 0.86 9.13
CA PHE A 67 -8.30 0.31 8.49
C PHE A 67 -8.85 1.30 7.46
N ALA A 68 -8.73 0.96 6.18
CA ALA A 68 -9.14 1.80 5.05
C ALA A 68 -10.56 1.50 4.53
N GLY A 69 -11.33 0.68 5.25
CA GLY A 69 -12.71 0.36 4.91
C GLY A 69 -12.93 -1.06 4.34
N PRO A 70 -14.12 -1.31 3.76
CA PRO A 70 -14.46 -2.61 3.18
C PRO A 70 -13.63 -2.92 1.93
N LEU A 71 -13.64 -4.18 1.48
CA LEU A 71 -12.89 -4.63 0.31
C LEU A 71 -13.23 -3.85 -0.96
N GLU A 72 -14.43 -3.27 -1.07
CA GLU A 72 -14.86 -2.41 -2.18
C GLU A 72 -14.15 -1.04 -2.24
N ASP A 73 -13.51 -0.64 -1.15
CA ASP A 73 -12.68 0.58 -1.07
C ASP A 73 -11.17 0.30 -1.24
N SER A 74 -10.77 -0.98 -1.33
CA SER A 74 -9.35 -1.38 -1.43
C SER A 74 -8.63 -0.87 -2.70
N TRP A 75 -9.35 -0.29 -3.66
CA TRP A 75 -8.75 0.37 -4.83
C TRP A 75 -7.93 1.61 -4.44
N ARG A 76 -8.21 2.27 -3.30
CA ARG A 76 -7.52 3.49 -2.87
C ARG A 76 -6.06 3.24 -2.48
N GLN A 77 -5.72 2.00 -2.14
CA GLN A 77 -4.37 1.57 -1.80
C GLN A 77 -3.65 0.87 -2.98
N GLN A 78 -4.16 0.95 -4.21
CA GLN A 78 -3.56 0.34 -5.41
C GLN A 78 -2.53 1.25 -6.10
N PRO A 79 -1.64 0.69 -6.96
CA PRO A 79 -0.67 1.46 -7.73
C PRO A 79 -1.25 2.70 -8.42
N GLY A 80 -0.47 3.79 -8.41
CA GLY A 80 -0.86 5.07 -8.99
C GLY A 80 -1.75 5.94 -8.09
N ASN A 81 -2.10 5.48 -6.89
CA ASN A 81 -2.75 6.31 -5.85
C ASN A 81 -1.74 6.77 -4.79
N PRO A 82 -2.04 7.87 -4.05
CA PRO A 82 -1.08 8.49 -3.13
C PRO A 82 -0.65 7.62 -1.94
N ALA A 83 -1.47 6.66 -1.52
CA ALA A 83 -1.13 5.77 -0.41
C ALA A 83 -0.19 4.61 -0.82
N TYR A 84 0.03 4.38 -2.12
CA TYR A 84 0.77 3.23 -2.61
C TYR A 84 2.29 3.46 -2.53
N CYS A 85 3.00 2.56 -1.86
CA CYS A 85 4.47 2.48 -1.77
C CYS A 85 5.13 3.84 -1.51
N SER A 86 4.58 4.57 -0.53
CA SER A 86 4.96 5.94 -0.21
C SER A 86 5.37 6.15 1.25
N ASP A 87 5.45 5.09 2.06
CA ASP A 87 6.03 5.07 3.42
C ASP A 87 5.59 6.25 4.32
N TYR A 88 4.29 6.56 4.30
CA TYR A 88 3.72 7.62 5.12
C TYR A 88 3.47 7.12 6.55
N PRO A 89 3.63 7.98 7.57
CA PRO A 89 3.20 7.65 8.91
C PRO A 89 1.67 7.78 9.03
N ILE A 90 1.11 7.29 10.13
CA ILE A 90 -0.34 7.17 10.29
C ILE A 90 -1.08 8.52 10.27
N GLU A 91 -0.39 9.61 10.61
CA GLU A 91 -0.97 10.96 10.60
C GLU A 91 -1.23 11.47 9.17
N GLU A 92 -0.47 10.99 8.18
CA GLU A 92 -0.59 11.41 6.79
C GLU A 92 -1.44 10.45 5.95
N LEU A 93 -1.37 9.15 6.26
CA LEU A 93 -1.98 8.08 5.46
C LEU A 93 -3.50 8.29 5.16
N PRO A 94 -4.35 8.73 6.10
CA PRO A 94 -5.77 8.96 5.84
C PRO A 94 -6.02 9.97 4.72
N ALA A 95 -5.26 11.07 4.70
CA ALA A 95 -5.38 12.10 3.67
C ALA A 95 -4.96 11.56 2.30
N LYS A 96 -3.94 10.69 2.27
CA LYS A 96 -3.44 10.05 1.03
C LYS A 96 -4.43 9.06 0.45
N LEU A 97 -5.12 8.30 1.29
CA LEU A 97 -6.24 7.43 0.87
C LEU A 97 -7.42 8.24 0.36
N ALA A 98 -7.75 9.37 0.99
CA ALA A 98 -8.83 10.25 0.56
C ALA A 98 -8.55 10.91 -0.80
N ALA A 99 -7.28 11.19 -1.11
CA ALA A 99 -6.84 11.78 -2.37
C ALA A 99 -6.76 10.77 -3.55
N ALA A 100 -7.10 9.51 -3.34
CA ALA A 100 -7.12 8.48 -4.39
C ALA A 100 -8.05 8.87 -5.56
N ASN A 101 -7.62 8.60 -6.78
CA ASN A 101 -8.33 9.04 -7.99
C ASN A 101 -8.40 7.93 -9.04
N ARG A 102 -9.60 7.37 -9.24
CA ARG A 102 -9.84 6.27 -10.19
C ARG A 102 -9.50 6.59 -11.63
N VAL A 103 -9.62 7.86 -12.03
CA VAL A 103 -9.37 8.30 -13.41
C VAL A 103 -7.87 8.44 -13.67
N ARG A 104 -7.12 8.99 -12.70
CA ARG A 104 -5.68 9.24 -12.85
C ARG A 104 -4.82 8.02 -12.53
N ALA A 105 -5.23 7.19 -11.58
CA ALA A 105 -4.40 6.11 -11.06
C ALA A 105 -3.84 5.14 -12.12
N PRO A 106 -4.60 4.67 -13.12
CA PRO A 106 -4.05 3.77 -14.15
C PRO A 106 -2.91 4.42 -14.95
N ARG A 107 -3.09 5.68 -15.36
CA ARG A 107 -2.06 6.43 -16.10
C ARG A 107 -0.80 6.65 -15.26
N LEU A 108 -0.97 7.00 -13.97
CA LEU A 108 0.16 7.24 -13.07
C LEU A 108 0.91 5.94 -12.73
N ARG A 109 0.20 4.82 -12.57
CA ARG A 109 0.81 3.49 -12.46
C ARG A 109 1.69 3.19 -13.67
N ASP A 110 1.15 3.37 -14.88
CA ASP A 110 1.86 3.02 -16.11
C ASP A 110 3.10 3.91 -16.30
N LEU A 111 2.97 5.21 -16.03
CA LEU A 111 4.10 6.14 -16.06
C LEU A 111 5.16 5.76 -15.02
N GLY A 112 4.76 5.44 -13.79
CA GLY A 112 5.68 4.97 -12.76
C GLY A 112 6.43 3.72 -13.19
N ALA A 113 5.73 2.71 -13.71
CA ALA A 113 6.32 1.47 -14.20
C ALA A 113 7.35 1.72 -15.33
N MET A 114 7.08 2.65 -16.25
CA MET A 114 8.03 3.03 -17.30
C MET A 114 9.30 3.67 -16.72
N ILE A 115 9.16 4.58 -15.75
CA ILE A 115 10.30 5.22 -15.08
C ILE A 115 11.12 4.20 -14.30
N PHE A 116 10.45 3.26 -13.61
CA PHE A 116 11.10 2.16 -12.91
C PHE A 116 11.93 1.28 -13.86
N ALA A 117 11.35 0.88 -15.00
CA ALA A 117 12.03 0.06 -15.99
C ALA A 117 13.27 0.77 -16.58
N GLU A 118 13.12 2.05 -16.93
CA GLU A 118 14.24 2.86 -17.45
C GLU A 118 15.35 3.00 -16.40
N ARG A 119 15.00 3.24 -15.13
CA ARG A 119 15.96 3.42 -14.03
C ARG A 119 16.72 2.14 -13.69
N ALA A 120 16.04 0.99 -13.75
CA ALA A 120 16.62 -0.31 -13.46
C ALA A 120 17.57 -0.77 -14.57
N GLY A 121 17.27 -0.45 -15.82
CA GLY A 121 18.04 -0.89 -16.99
C GLY A 121 17.87 -2.38 -17.32
N ASP A 122 17.08 -3.11 -16.53
CA ASP A 122 16.74 -4.52 -16.74
C ASP A 122 15.38 -4.86 -16.09
N PRO A 123 14.71 -5.96 -16.52
CA PRO A 123 13.35 -6.29 -16.05
C PRO A 123 13.30 -7.03 -14.70
N LYS A 124 14.43 -7.32 -14.05
CA LYS A 124 14.53 -8.13 -12.84
C LYS A 124 14.93 -7.32 -11.61
N THR A 125 15.52 -6.15 -11.80
CA THR A 125 15.99 -5.30 -10.72
C THR A 125 14.96 -4.24 -10.37
N ASN A 126 14.59 -4.15 -9.10
CA ASN A 126 13.90 -2.97 -8.58
C ASN A 126 14.95 -1.93 -8.17
N PRO A 127 14.74 -0.64 -8.50
CA PRO A 127 15.50 0.46 -7.90
C PRO A 127 15.40 0.44 -6.37
N ASP A 128 16.30 1.17 -5.72
CA ASP A 128 16.28 1.31 -4.26
C ASP A 128 14.93 1.86 -3.74
N SER A 129 14.59 1.49 -2.50
CA SER A 129 13.33 1.88 -1.85
C SER A 129 13.17 3.39 -1.77
N GLU A 130 14.25 4.12 -1.52
CA GLU A 130 14.23 5.58 -1.43
C GLU A 130 13.79 6.23 -2.76
N PHE A 131 14.35 5.77 -3.88
CA PHE A 131 13.92 6.19 -5.21
C PHE A 131 12.44 5.88 -5.44
N GLY A 132 12.02 4.64 -5.14
CA GLY A 132 10.65 4.22 -5.37
C GLY A 132 9.63 5.03 -4.58
N VAL A 133 9.90 5.27 -3.30
CA VAL A 133 9.06 6.11 -2.43
C VAL A 133 8.99 7.54 -2.94
N LYS A 134 10.14 8.15 -3.28
CA LYS A 134 10.18 9.53 -3.82
C LYS A 134 9.40 9.64 -5.12
N LEU A 135 9.54 8.67 -6.02
CA LEU A 135 8.83 8.65 -7.30
C LEU A 135 7.31 8.54 -7.08
N ASN A 136 6.85 7.61 -6.24
CA ASN A 136 5.41 7.47 -5.97
C ASN A 136 4.83 8.75 -5.39
N ARG A 137 5.51 9.36 -4.40
CA ARG A 137 5.11 10.64 -3.81
C ARG A 137 5.05 11.77 -4.85
N LEU A 138 6.02 11.83 -5.76
CA LEU A 138 6.08 12.86 -6.82
C LEU A 138 4.95 12.70 -7.85
N LEU A 139 4.66 11.47 -8.27
CA LEU A 139 3.63 11.23 -9.30
C LEU A 139 2.21 11.47 -8.79
N THR A 140 2.01 11.35 -7.48
CA THR A 140 0.69 11.31 -6.84
C THR A 140 0.42 12.48 -5.89
N SER A 141 1.35 13.44 -5.80
CA SER A 141 1.19 14.70 -5.07
C SER A 141 0.06 15.57 -5.63
#